data_AF-A0A453FW59-F1
#
_entry.id   AF-A0A453FW59-F1
#
_cell.length_a   1.000
_cell.length_b   1.000
_cell.length_c   1.000
_cell.angle_alpha   90.00
_cell.angle_beta   90.00
_cell.angle_gamma   90.00
#
_symmetry.space_group_name_H-M   'P 1'
#
loop_
_entity.id
_entity.type
_entity.pdbx_description
1 polymer ?
#
loop_
_entity_poly.entity_id
_entity_poly.type
_entity_poly.pdbx_seq_one_letter_code
_entity_poly.pdbx_strand_id
1 'polypeptide(L)'
;RPRPGPARVAVVYYLSRNGQLEHPHFMEVALSSPDGLYLRDVIDRLDALRGKGMARMYSWASKRLVPSKFLFIDNDMSSLPWV
;
A
#
# COMPACT_ATOMS: atom_id res chain seq x y z
N ARG A 1 0.59 29.31 -11.37
CA ARG A 1 1.05 27.92 -11.14
C ARG A 1 0.10 27.28 -10.12
N PRO A 2 -0.67 26.24 -10.44
CA PRO A 2 -1.48 25.59 -9.42
C PRO A 2 -0.53 25.00 -8.37
N ARG A 3 -0.81 25.24 -7.10
CA ARG A 3 -0.09 24.56 -6.01
C ARG A 3 -0.30 23.06 -6.22
N PRO A 4 0.74 22.21 -6.24
CA PRO A 4 0.52 20.78 -6.20
C PRO A 4 -0.31 20.52 -4.94
N GLY A 5 -1.55 20.05 -5.12
CA GLY A 5 -2.35 19.61 -3.98
C GLY A 5 -1.60 18.53 -3.21
N PRO A 6 -1.97 18.27 -1.95
CA PRO A 6 -1.39 17.15 -1.22
C PRO A 6 -1.48 15.89 -2.07
N ALA A 7 -0.36 15.21 -2.29
CA ALA A 7 -0.32 14.00 -3.10
C ALA A 7 -1.27 12.97 -2.50
N ARG A 8 -2.12 12.37 -3.34
CA ARG A 8 -3.11 11.36 -2.92
C ARG A 8 -2.82 10.05 -3.61
N VAL A 9 -3.04 8.96 -2.89
CA VAL A 9 -2.90 7.59 -3.40
C VAL A 9 -4.22 6.86 -3.26
N ALA A 10 -4.57 6.12 -4.32
CA ALA A 10 -5.68 5.20 -4.34
C ALA A 10 -5.34 3.96 -3.52
N VAL A 11 -6.17 3.65 -2.53
CA VAL A 11 -6.03 2.48 -1.65
C VAL A 11 -7.29 1.63 -1.77
N VAL A 12 -7.09 0.35 -2.02
CA VAL A 12 -8.15 -0.66 -1.95
C VAL A 12 -7.89 -1.55 -0.75
N TYR A 13 -8.88 -1.73 0.11
CA TYR A 13 -8.78 -2.58 1.28
C TYR A 13 -9.95 -3.57 1.36
N TYR A 14 -9.72 -4.68 2.06
CA TYR A 14 -10.69 -5.73 2.31
C TYR A 14 -10.80 -5.91 3.81
N LEU A 15 -12.03 -6.16 4.29
CA LEU A 15 -12.28 -6.55 5.67
C LEU A 15 -12.67 -8.02 5.68
N SER A 16 -12.19 -8.74 6.68
CA SER A 16 -12.67 -10.09 6.95
C SER A 16 -13.37 -10.08 8.30
N ARG A 17 -14.62 -10.56 8.33
CA ARG A 17 -15.39 -10.70 9.56
C ARG A 17 -15.95 -12.12 9.60
N ASN A 18 -15.70 -12.83 10.69
CA ASN A 18 -16.09 -14.25 10.86
C ASN A 18 -15.59 -15.18 9.72
N GLY A 19 -14.41 -14.89 9.16
CA GLY A 19 -13.83 -15.66 8.06
C GLY A 19 -14.42 -15.36 6.68
N GLN A 20 -15.39 -14.46 6.57
CA GLN A 20 -15.92 -14.00 5.28
C GLN A 20 -15.25 -12.69 4.86
N LEU A 21 -14.75 -12.66 3.62
CA LEU A 21 -14.18 -11.46 3.01
C LEU A 21 -15.32 -10.58 2.50
N GLU A 22 -15.39 -9.35 3.02
CA GLU A 22 -16.31 -8.33 2.52
C GLU A 22 -15.86 -7.79 1.15
N HIS A 23 -16.77 -7.08 0.48
CA HIS A 23 -16.47 -6.44 -0.80
C HIS A 23 -15.29 -5.47 -0.70
N PRO A 24 -14.46 -5.33 -1.75
CA PRO A 24 -13.37 -4.37 -1.76
C PRO A 24 -13.88 -2.96 -1.55
N HIS A 25 -13.21 -2.21 -0.68
CA HIS A 25 -13.49 -0.81 -0.43
C HIS A 25 -12.37 0.06 -1.00
N PHE A 26 -12.77 1.05 -1.78
CA PHE A 26 -11.86 2.04 -2.35
C PHE A 26 -11.84 3.31 -1.49
N MET A 27 -10.65 3.87 -1.29
CA MET A 27 -10.50 5.20 -0.73
C MET A 27 -9.24 5.90 -1.25
N GLU A 28 -9.30 7.24 -1.29
CA GLU A 28 -8.12 8.06 -1.49
C GLU A 28 -7.54 8.49 -0.14
N VAL A 29 -6.23 8.31 0.00
CA VAL A 29 -5.48 8.72 1.19
C VAL A 29 -4.49 9.80 0.78
N ALA A 30 -4.48 10.91 1.53
CA ALA A 30 -3.47 11.94 1.37
C ALA A 30 -2.15 11.47 2.01
N LEU A 31 -1.04 11.63 1.29
CA LEU A 31 0.28 11.28 1.78
C LEU A 31 0.72 12.28 2.84
N SER A 32 1.14 11.78 4.00
CA SER A 32 1.74 12.61 5.05
C SER A 32 3.20 12.95 4.77
N SER A 33 3.90 12.08 4.02
CA SER A 33 5.30 12.26 3.65
C SER A 33 5.49 12.06 2.14
N PRO A 34 6.44 12.79 1.51
CA PRO A 34 6.83 12.54 0.12
C PRO A 34 7.43 11.14 -0.11
N ASP A 35 7.91 10.46 0.92
CA ASP A 35 8.54 9.13 0.81
C ASP A 35 7.53 8.02 0.52
N GLY A 36 6.23 8.28 0.73
CA GLY A 36 5.14 7.38 0.37
C GLY A 36 4.03 7.29 1.39
N LEU A 37 3.20 6.27 1.21
CA LEU A 37 2.03 5.99 2.05
C LEU A 37 2.44 5.21 3.29
N TYR A 38 2.07 5.70 4.47
CA TYR A 38 2.24 5.00 5.73
C TYR A 38 0.93 4.40 6.21
N LEU A 39 1.00 3.32 7.00
CA LEU A 39 -0.19 2.70 7.60
C LEU A 39 -0.98 3.71 8.44
N ARG A 40 -0.29 4.62 9.14
CA ARG A 40 -0.93 5.69 9.91
C ARG A 40 -1.87 6.55 9.04
N ASP A 41 -1.46 6.90 7.82
CA ASP A 41 -2.28 7.71 6.92
C ASP A 41 -3.58 6.98 6.54
N VAL A 42 -3.47 5.67 6.33
CA VAL A 42 -4.60 4.77 6.03
C VAL A 42 -5.52 4.67 7.24
N ILE A 43 -4.98 4.49 8.45
CA ILE A 43 -5.76 4.42 9.70
C ILE A 43 -6.48 5.74 9.97
N ASP A 44 -5.79 6.87 9.88
CA ASP A 44 -6.38 8.19 10.10
C ASP A 44 -7.50 8.47 9.09
N ARG A 45 -7.32 8.04 7.83
CA ARG A 45 -8.36 8.13 6.80
C ARG A 45 -9.56 7.23 7.08
N LEU A 46 -9.34 6.00 7.54
CA LEU A 46 -10.40 5.07 7.90
C LEU A 46 -11.22 5.58 9.08
N ASP A 47 -10.56 6.08 10.12
CA ASP A 47 -11.24 6.66 11.28
C ASP A 47 -12.06 7.91 10.88
N ALA A 48 -11.59 8.70 9.92
CA ALA A 48 -12.35 9.83 9.37
C ALA A 48 -13.57 9.41 8.53
N LEU A 49 -13.49 8.29 7.79
CA LEU A 49 -14.58 7.82 6.91
C LEU A 49 -15.60 6.93 7.62
N ARG A 50 -15.18 6.17 8.63
CA ARG A 50 -15.99 5.13 9.29
C ARG A 50 -16.21 5.36 10.78
N GLY A 51 -15.55 6.35 11.37
CA GLY A 51 -15.63 6.66 12.80
C GLY A 51 -14.41 6.17 13.58
N LYS A 52 -14.10 6.88 14.67
CA LYS A 52 -12.93 6.63 15.52
C LYS A 52 -12.91 5.20 16.05
N GLY A 53 -11.75 4.55 15.95
CA GLY A 53 -11.55 3.21 16.50
C GLY A 53 -12.02 2.09 15.58
N MET A 54 -12.57 2.38 14.40
CA MET A 54 -12.91 1.35 13.42
C MET A 54 -11.67 0.57 13.02
N ALA A 55 -10.57 1.28 12.72
CA ALA A 55 -9.31 0.65 12.37
C ALA A 55 -8.76 -0.27 13.48
N ARG A 56 -9.06 0.03 14.75
CA ARG A 56 -8.57 -0.76 15.89
C ARG A 56 -9.29 -2.09 16.08
N MET A 57 -10.46 -2.27 15.45
CA MET A 57 -11.21 -3.53 15.51
C MET A 57 -10.63 -4.63 14.60
N TYR A 58 -9.66 -4.29 13.75
CA TYR A 58 -9.07 -5.19 12.76
C TYR A 58 -7.54 -5.21 12.86
N SER A 59 -6.97 -6.33 12.43
CA SER A 59 -5.54 -6.43 12.13
C SER A 59 -5.31 -6.09 10.66
N TRP A 60 -4.40 -5.17 10.38
CA TRP A 60 -4.13 -4.68 9.03
C TRP A 60 -2.88 -5.33 8.45
N ALA A 61 -2.96 -5.75 7.18
CA ALA A 61 -1.82 -6.20 6.39
C ALA A 61 -1.84 -5.51 5.03
N SER A 62 -0.68 -5.06 4.56
CA SER A 62 -0.55 -4.42 3.24
C SER A 62 0.12 -5.37 2.26
N LYS A 63 -0.50 -5.60 1.10
CA LYS A 63 0.17 -6.26 -0.03
C LYS A 63 0.95 -5.21 -0.81
N ARG A 64 2.26 -5.12 -0.57
CA ARG A 64 3.17 -4.36 -1.43
C ARG A 64 3.71 -5.30 -2.49
N LEU A 65 3.34 -5.06 -3.74
CA LEU A 65 4.13 -5.56 -4.85
C LEU A 65 5.37 -4.68 -4.90
N VAL A 66 6.47 -5.15 -4.32
CA VAL A 66 7.78 -4.61 -4.71
C VAL A 66 7.87 -4.84 -6.22
N PRO A 67 8.08 -3.81 -7.05
CA PRO A 67 8.52 -4.06 -8.41
C PRO A 67 9.74 -4.93 -8.24
N SER A 68 9.68 -6.17 -8.76
CA SER A 68 10.87 -6.96 -8.92
C SER A 68 11.87 -6.00 -9.54
N LYS A 69 12.98 -5.69 -8.84
CA LYS A 69 14.12 -5.10 -9.53
C LYS A 69 14.28 -6.01 -10.73
N PHE A 70 14.04 -5.49 -11.92
CA PHE A 70 14.57 -6.09 -13.13
C PHE A 70 16.08 -6.06 -12.89
N LEU A 71 16.59 -7.07 -12.18
CA LEU A 71 17.96 -7.51 -12.23
C LEU A 71 18.07 -8.02 -13.66
N PHE A 72 18.28 -7.11 -14.60
CA PHE A 72 19.03 -7.44 -15.77
C PHE A 72 20.35 -7.94 -15.20
N ILE A 73 20.46 -9.25 -15.07
CA ILE A 73 21.75 -9.91 -15.04
C ILE A 73 22.29 -9.62 -16.44
N ASP A 74 22.96 -8.49 -16.59
CA ASP A 74 23.92 -8.31 -17.65
C ASP A 74 25.16 -9.06 -17.16
N ASN A 75 25.11 -10.38 -17.24
CA ASN A 75 26.34 -11.16 -17.23
C ASN A 75 26.69 -11.37 -18.70
N ASP A 76 27.69 -10.63 -19.14
CA ASP A 76 28.74 -11.23 -19.94
C ASP A 76 29.02 -12.64 -19.37
N MET A 77 28.54 -13.67 -20.08
CA MET A 77 28.65 -15.08 -19.69
C MET A 77 30.07 -15.61 -19.94
N SER A 78 31.11 -14.81 -19.70
CA SER A 78 32.49 -15.21 -19.97
C SER A 78 33.16 -15.91 -18.79
N SER A 79 32.55 -15.98 -17.61
CA SER A 79 33.17 -16.63 -16.46
C SER A 79 32.11 -17.04 -15.43
N LEU A 80 31.74 -18.32 -15.38
CA LEU A 80 31.57 -19.14 -14.17
C LEU A 80 31.02 -20.54 -14.56
N PRO A 81 31.39 -21.60 -13.81
CA PRO A 81 31.34 -22.98 -14.28
C PRO A 81 29.94 -23.59 -14.25
N TRP A 82 29.68 -24.44 -15.24
CA TRP A 82 28.44 -25.20 -15.43
C TRP A 82 28.15 -26.15 -14.25
N VAL A 83 26.90 -26.17 -13.81
CA VAL A 83 26.26 -27.39 -13.25
C VAL A 83 25.77 -28.21 -14.44
#